data_AF-A0A2N1PME2-F1
#
_entry.id   AF-A0A2N1PME2-F1
#
_cell.length_a   1.000
_cell.length_b   1.000
_cell.length_c   1.000
_cell.angle_alpha   90.00
_cell.angle_beta   90.00
_cell.angle_gamma   90.00
#
_symmetry.space_group_name_H-M   'P 1'
#
loop_
_entity.id
_entity.type
_entity.pdbx_description
1 polymer ?
#
loop_
_entity_poly.entity_id
_entity_poly.type
_entity_poly.pdbx_seq_one_letter_code
_entity_poly.pdbx_strand_id
1 'polypeptide(L)'
;MFMNSIYISTMMVSAGISLFLGLILVFADKFLSPSGESTLTVNSDKMVQVSTGEPLLSALFARKYFVPSACGGKGTCGYCKVKLPEMNIPLLPTEKTVLTENEIGEGWRLSCQIKVRGDMNVWMPDQYFAIREHEVEIQSSVIIATDTREIIMKLAENDKMTFTAGQYIQVHVPDNGETVYRSYSLASAPENGQSLTLNVKLEKGGLASTWLHSLKKGDTLFISGPYGDFQTTDSTREMVMIAGGVGLAPIISILLDLLKNETGKRVKPKITLFFKVKTEDEFYYLKLLSELKAISEAKGGRPDFTYHLVVSDLPENKNYTKGPTGRITKILDEHIERFKDSEFYLCGSSALVNGTLEYLVCKGIPDERVLFDKFE
;
A
#
# COMPACT_ATOMS: atom_id res chain seq x y z
N MET A 1 -27.03 53.72 -33.02
CA MET A 1 -25.72 54.16 -32.51
C MET A 1 -25.66 54.15 -30.97
N PHE A 2 -26.65 54.72 -30.27
CA PHE A 2 -26.70 54.73 -28.79
C PHE A 2 -26.71 53.35 -28.12
N MET A 3 -27.44 52.38 -28.68
CA MET A 3 -27.58 51.05 -28.06
C MET A 3 -26.25 50.26 -28.03
N ASN A 4 -25.42 50.36 -29.08
CA ASN A 4 -24.07 49.76 -29.08
C ASN A 4 -23.12 50.42 -28.07
N SER A 5 -23.25 51.72 -27.82
CA SER A 5 -22.42 52.43 -26.84
C SER A 5 -22.71 52.01 -25.40
N ILE A 6 -23.97 51.69 -25.07
CA ILE A 6 -24.38 51.18 -23.77
C ILE A 6 -23.83 49.75 -23.55
N TYR A 7 -23.93 48.88 -24.55
CA TYR A 7 -23.37 47.52 -24.43
C TYR A 7 -21.85 47.52 -24.29
N ILE A 8 -21.14 48.34 -25.07
CA ILE A 8 -19.66 48.44 -25.00
C ILE A 8 -19.21 48.98 -23.64
N SER A 9 -19.86 50.03 -23.12
CA SER A 9 -19.53 50.60 -21.80
C SER A 9 -19.82 49.62 -20.66
N THR A 10 -20.94 48.91 -20.72
CA THR A 10 -21.30 47.90 -19.70
C THR A 10 -20.31 46.72 -19.72
N MET A 11 -19.89 46.27 -20.91
CA MET A 11 -18.85 45.23 -21.05
C MET A 11 -17.49 45.69 -20.51
N MET A 12 -17.07 46.92 -20.78
CA MET A 12 -15.81 47.45 -20.24
C MET A 12 -15.83 47.56 -18.73
N VAL A 13 -16.93 48.06 -18.15
CA VAL A 13 -17.06 48.21 -16.70
C VAL A 13 -17.07 46.85 -16.01
N SER A 14 -17.84 45.88 -16.51
CA SER A 14 -17.88 44.52 -15.95
C SER A 14 -16.54 43.79 -16.09
N ALA A 15 -15.85 43.92 -17.22
CA ALA A 15 -14.50 43.37 -17.39
C ALA A 15 -13.48 44.05 -16.46
N GLY A 16 -13.56 45.37 -16.30
CA GLY A 16 -12.69 46.14 -15.39
C GLY A 16 -12.90 45.75 -13.93
N ILE A 17 -14.15 45.61 -13.49
CA ILE A 17 -14.47 45.15 -12.13
C ILE A 17 -13.97 43.72 -11.91
N SER A 18 -14.18 42.83 -12.87
CA SER A 18 -13.72 41.43 -12.78
C SER A 18 -12.20 41.33 -12.70
N LEU A 19 -11.49 42.12 -13.51
CA LEU A 19 -10.03 42.20 -13.48
C LEU A 19 -9.53 42.77 -12.15
N PHE A 20 -10.18 43.83 -11.66
CA PHE A 20 -9.83 44.47 -10.39
C PHE A 20 -10.04 43.53 -9.20
N LEU A 21 -11.18 42.83 -9.15
CA LEU A 21 -11.44 41.79 -8.14
C LEU A 21 -10.43 40.64 -8.25
N GLY A 22 -10.11 40.20 -9.46
CA GLY A 22 -9.07 39.19 -9.70
C GLY A 22 -7.70 39.62 -9.19
N LEU A 23 -7.31 40.88 -9.44
CA LEU A 23 -6.05 41.44 -8.94
C LEU A 23 -6.04 41.57 -7.41
N ILE A 24 -7.15 41.99 -6.79
CA ILE A 24 -7.28 42.02 -5.33
C ILE A 24 -7.12 40.62 -4.75
N LEU A 25 -7.74 39.59 -5.36
CA LEU A 25 -7.61 38.22 -4.89
C LEU A 25 -6.17 37.71 -5.01
N VAL A 26 -5.48 37.97 -6.11
CA VAL A 26 -4.05 37.61 -6.27
C VAL A 26 -3.16 38.34 -5.26
N PHE A 27 -3.43 39.62 -5.02
CA PHE A 27 -2.66 40.42 -4.07
C PHE A 27 -2.92 39.99 -2.61
N ALA A 28 -4.18 39.70 -2.28
CA ALA A 28 -4.58 39.16 -1.00
C ALA A 28 -3.96 37.77 -0.78
N ASP A 29 -3.96 36.90 -1.80
CA ASP A 29 -3.31 35.59 -1.73
C ASP A 29 -1.81 35.72 -1.50
N LYS A 30 -1.14 36.67 -2.15
CA LYS A 30 0.30 36.92 -1.92
C LYS A 30 0.61 37.39 -0.49
N PHE A 31 -0.33 38.05 0.19
CA PHE A 31 -0.15 38.58 1.56
C PHE A 31 -0.68 37.64 2.64
N LEU A 32 -1.69 36.83 2.34
CA LEU A 32 -2.38 35.92 3.26
C LEU A 32 -1.91 34.47 3.12
N SER A 33 -1.43 34.07 1.94
CA SER A 33 -0.80 32.78 1.76
C SER A 33 0.51 32.79 2.53
N PRO A 34 0.70 31.86 3.48
CA PRO A 34 1.96 31.74 4.18
C PRO A 34 2.98 31.32 3.12
N SER A 35 3.75 32.31 2.65
CA SER A 35 4.90 32.12 1.78
C SER A 35 6.11 32.44 2.65
N GLY A 36 6.53 31.43 3.42
CA GLY A 36 7.65 31.52 4.33
C GLY A 36 8.35 30.18 4.46
N GLU A 37 9.59 30.22 4.93
CA GLU A 37 10.27 29.03 5.41
C GLU A 37 9.76 28.72 6.82
N SER A 38 9.62 27.44 7.13
CA SER A 38 9.30 26.95 8.46
C SER A 38 10.26 25.84 8.85
N THR A 39 10.55 25.77 10.13
CA THR A 39 11.43 24.75 10.69
C THR A 39 10.60 23.58 11.20
N LEU A 40 10.80 22.41 10.59
CA LEU A 40 10.33 21.15 11.16
C LEU A 40 11.42 20.57 12.06
N THR A 41 11.08 20.34 13.32
CA THR A 41 11.95 19.62 14.26
C THR A 41 11.46 18.18 14.36
N VAL A 42 12.25 17.24 13.83
CA VAL A 42 11.94 15.81 13.83
C VAL A 42 12.64 15.12 15.01
N ASN A 43 11.87 14.45 15.86
CA ASN A 43 12.33 13.73 17.06
C ASN A 43 13.26 14.56 17.97
N SER A 44 12.97 15.86 18.12
CA SER A 44 13.70 16.80 19.00
C SER A 44 15.15 17.13 18.63
N ASP A 45 15.73 16.48 17.62
CA ASP A 45 17.15 16.65 17.27
C ASP A 45 17.39 17.16 15.84
N LYS A 46 16.50 16.81 14.89
CA LYS A 46 16.72 17.10 13.46
C LYS A 46 15.86 18.26 12.99
N MET A 47 16.47 19.43 12.83
CA MET A 47 15.80 20.61 12.27
C MET A 47 15.94 20.65 10.75
N VAL A 48 14.83 20.87 10.06
CA VAL A 48 14.77 20.90 8.60
C VAL A 48 13.90 22.05 8.12
N GLN A 49 14.40 22.83 7.17
CA GLN A 49 13.63 23.91 6.56
C GLN A 49 12.63 23.36 5.54
N VAL A 50 11.40 23.83 5.56
CA VAL A 50 10.34 23.42 4.63
C VAL A 50 9.51 24.62 4.21
N SER A 51 8.80 24.46 3.09
CA SER A 51 7.90 25.49 2.59
C SER A 51 6.57 25.42 3.35
N THR A 52 6.03 26.56 3.73
CA THR A 52 4.67 26.60 4.28
C THR A 52 3.61 26.28 3.23
N GLY A 53 2.51 25.66 3.67
CA GLY A 53 1.33 25.41 2.83
C GLY A 53 1.27 24.04 2.14
N GLU A 54 2.39 23.32 2.05
CA GLU A 54 2.42 21.95 1.54
C GLU A 54 1.94 20.92 2.59
N PRO A 55 1.44 19.73 2.18
CA PRO A 55 1.17 18.64 3.11
C PRO A 55 2.43 18.21 3.86
N LEU A 56 2.31 17.96 5.17
CA LEU A 56 3.43 17.55 6.02
C LEU A 56 4.09 16.27 5.51
N LEU A 57 3.31 15.33 4.95
CA LEU A 57 3.85 14.13 4.31
C LEU A 57 4.83 14.48 3.18
N SER A 58 4.45 15.39 2.27
CA SER A 58 5.28 15.79 1.14
C SER A 58 6.55 16.51 1.61
N ALA A 59 6.42 17.40 2.60
CA ALA A 59 7.54 18.09 3.23
C ALA A 59 8.56 17.10 3.84
N LEU A 60 8.07 16.07 4.53
CA LEU A 60 8.91 15.01 5.12
C LEU A 60 9.61 14.19 4.01
N PHE A 61 8.87 13.80 2.97
CA PHE A 61 9.40 13.01 1.86
C PHE A 61 10.48 13.76 1.06
N ALA A 62 10.27 15.05 0.78
CA ALA A 62 11.26 15.91 0.13
C ALA A 62 12.58 16.00 0.90
N ARG A 63 12.53 15.70 2.21
CA ARG A 63 13.67 15.69 3.12
C ARG A 63 14.14 14.29 3.50
N LYS A 64 13.68 13.28 2.76
CA LYS A 64 14.03 11.86 2.90
C LYS A 64 13.59 11.26 4.25
N TYR A 65 12.54 11.82 4.85
CA TYR A 65 11.83 11.21 5.98
C TYR A 65 10.60 10.50 5.44
N PHE A 66 10.75 9.21 5.19
CA PHE A 66 9.74 8.39 4.55
C PHE A 66 8.75 7.82 5.56
N VAL A 67 7.63 8.50 5.74
CA VAL A 67 6.49 8.02 6.55
C VAL A 67 5.58 7.11 5.70
N PRO A 68 5.15 5.94 6.18
CA PRO A 68 4.26 5.05 5.42
C PRO A 68 2.99 5.75 4.92
N SER A 69 2.63 5.56 3.65
CA SER A 69 1.42 6.15 3.05
C SER A 69 0.83 5.27 1.94
N ALA A 70 0.03 4.26 2.31
CA ALA A 70 -0.53 3.34 1.31
C ALA A 70 -1.50 4.00 0.32
N CYS A 71 -2.36 4.90 0.82
CA CYS A 71 -3.35 5.60 0.00
C CYS A 71 -2.79 6.78 -0.82
N GLY A 72 -1.47 7.06 -0.74
CA GLY A 72 -0.83 8.19 -1.42
C GLY A 72 -1.40 9.55 -1.02
N GLY A 73 -1.72 9.70 0.26
CA GLY A 73 -2.13 10.98 0.85
C GLY A 73 -3.63 11.30 0.82
N LYS A 74 -4.49 10.35 0.45
CA LYS A 74 -5.95 10.51 0.49
C LYS A 74 -6.57 10.51 1.90
N GLY A 75 -5.79 10.17 2.92
CA GLY A 75 -6.25 10.15 4.31
C GLY A 75 -7.15 8.96 4.67
N THR A 76 -7.14 7.87 3.89
CA THR A 76 -8.03 6.71 4.10
C THR A 76 -7.35 5.50 4.76
N CYS A 77 -6.03 5.35 4.61
CA CYS A 77 -5.31 4.16 5.10
C CYS A 77 -4.83 4.25 6.55
N GLY A 78 -4.65 5.44 7.10
CA GLY A 78 -4.18 5.62 8.48
C GLY A 78 -2.70 5.29 8.76
N TYR A 79 -1.90 4.94 7.75
CA TYR A 79 -0.49 4.59 7.98
C TYR A 79 0.44 5.79 8.16
N CYS A 80 0.05 6.97 7.68
CA CYS A 80 0.87 8.19 7.76
C CYS A 80 0.82 8.87 9.14
N LYS A 81 0.80 8.07 10.21
CA LYS A 81 0.68 8.50 11.59
C LYS A 81 2.00 9.11 12.08
N VAL A 82 1.92 10.33 12.57
CA VAL A 82 2.98 11.04 13.29
C VAL A 82 2.41 11.66 14.55
N LYS A 83 3.23 11.88 15.58
CA LYS A 83 2.81 12.63 16.77
C LYS A 83 3.15 14.10 16.60
N LEU A 84 2.19 14.97 16.90
CA LEU A 84 2.39 16.42 16.99
C LEU A 84 2.20 16.84 18.45
N PRO A 85 3.29 17.10 19.21
CA PRO A 85 3.21 17.46 20.62
C PRO A 85 2.48 18.79 20.87
N GLU A 86 2.47 19.69 19.88
CA GLU A 86 1.82 21.00 19.96
C GLU A 86 0.41 20.95 19.36
N MET A 87 -0.59 21.11 20.21
CA MET A 87 -2.01 20.84 19.91
C MET A 87 -2.79 21.99 19.23
N ASN A 88 -2.12 23.00 18.66
CA ASN A 88 -2.83 24.15 18.09
C ASN A 88 -3.45 23.91 16.69
N ILE A 89 -3.37 22.68 16.16
CA ILE A 89 -3.96 22.33 14.86
C ILE A 89 -5.30 21.63 15.09
N PRO A 90 -6.43 22.16 14.60
CA PRO A 90 -7.73 21.52 14.74
C PRO A 90 -7.75 20.14 14.07
N LEU A 91 -8.48 19.20 14.66
CA LEU A 91 -8.63 17.85 14.12
C LEU A 91 -9.50 17.88 12.85
N LEU A 92 -9.01 17.29 11.76
CA LEU A 92 -9.73 17.28 10.49
C LEU A 92 -10.79 16.16 10.46
N PRO A 93 -11.90 16.32 9.71
CA PRO A 93 -12.91 15.27 9.59
C PRO A 93 -12.37 13.94 9.06
N THR A 94 -11.40 13.98 8.14
CA THR A 94 -10.72 12.80 7.59
C THR A 94 -9.91 12.04 8.64
N GLU A 95 -9.39 12.74 9.65
CA GLU A 95 -8.65 12.11 10.74
C GLU A 95 -9.60 11.37 11.69
N LYS A 96 -10.79 11.94 11.97
CA LYS A 96 -11.79 11.32 12.86
C LYS A 96 -12.34 9.99 12.35
N THR A 97 -12.32 9.77 11.03
CA THR A 97 -12.80 8.51 10.44
C THR A 97 -11.79 7.38 10.51
N VAL A 98 -10.53 7.69 10.84
CA VAL A 98 -9.40 6.74 10.75
C VAL A 98 -8.68 6.57 12.09
N LEU A 99 -8.55 7.65 12.87
CA LEU A 99 -7.89 7.63 14.17
C LEU A 99 -8.89 7.33 15.28
N THR A 100 -8.46 6.52 16.24
CA THR A 100 -9.24 6.26 17.47
C THR A 100 -9.15 7.43 18.44
N GLU A 101 -10.10 7.52 19.39
CA GLU A 101 -10.08 8.58 20.42
C GLU A 101 -8.81 8.53 21.28
N ASN A 102 -8.31 7.32 21.59
CA ASN A 102 -7.06 7.16 22.33
C ASN A 102 -5.86 7.70 21.53
N GLU A 103 -5.79 7.39 20.22
CA GLU A 103 -4.73 7.89 19.36
C GLU A 103 -4.74 9.42 19.27
N ILE A 104 -5.92 10.02 19.12
CA ILE A 104 -6.09 11.47 19.12
C ILE A 104 -5.62 12.07 20.45
N GLY A 105 -5.99 11.45 21.58
CA GLY A 105 -5.57 11.88 22.93
C GLY A 105 -4.05 11.80 23.15
N GLU A 106 -3.38 10.86 22.51
CA GLU A 106 -1.91 10.73 22.51
C GLU A 106 -1.20 11.69 21.53
N GLY A 107 -1.95 12.51 20.78
CA GLY A 107 -1.40 13.46 19.82
C GLY A 107 -1.04 12.86 18.46
N TRP A 108 -1.54 11.67 18.13
CA TRP A 108 -1.38 11.10 16.79
C TRP A 108 -2.21 11.86 15.76
N ARG A 109 -1.60 12.09 14.59
CA ARG A 109 -2.20 12.82 13.48
C ARG A 109 -1.82 12.21 12.14
N LEU A 110 -2.56 12.53 11.08
CA LEU A 110 -2.26 12.08 9.72
C LEU A 110 -1.40 13.12 8.99
N SER A 111 -0.11 12.84 8.81
CA SER A 111 0.83 13.77 8.15
C SER A 111 0.41 14.13 6.72
N CYS A 112 -0.34 13.27 6.03
CA CYS A 112 -0.82 13.58 4.68
C CYS A 112 -1.97 14.58 4.62
N GLN A 113 -2.69 14.79 5.72
CA GLN A 113 -3.85 15.69 5.76
C GLN A 113 -3.48 17.06 6.35
N ILE A 114 -2.45 17.10 7.18
CA ILE A 114 -1.97 18.32 7.82
C ILE A 114 -1.11 19.11 6.86
N LYS A 115 -1.35 20.43 6.78
CA LYS A 115 -0.47 21.36 6.06
C LYS A 115 0.52 21.99 7.02
N VAL A 116 1.74 22.22 6.56
CA VAL A 116 2.76 22.94 7.34
C VAL A 116 2.35 24.41 7.49
N ARG A 117 2.27 24.89 8.74
CA ARG A 117 1.87 26.26 9.10
C ARG A 117 2.79 26.79 10.20
N GLY A 118 3.92 27.36 9.83
CA GLY A 118 4.94 27.78 10.78
C GLY A 118 5.77 26.61 11.29
N ASP A 119 6.62 26.89 12.27
CA ASP A 119 7.48 25.90 12.90
C ASP A 119 6.65 24.80 13.58
N MET A 120 7.04 23.54 13.40
CA MET A 120 6.31 22.40 13.95
C MET A 120 7.26 21.34 14.49
N ASN A 121 6.91 20.79 15.66
CA ASN A 121 7.56 19.63 16.24
C ASN A 121 6.84 18.35 15.79
N VAL A 122 7.58 17.43 15.16
CA VAL A 122 7.05 16.18 14.63
C VAL A 122 7.82 15.03 15.25
N TRP A 123 7.09 14.10 15.88
CA TRP A 123 7.68 12.86 16.35
C TRP A 123 7.22 11.68 15.49
N MET A 124 8.17 10.82 15.13
CA MET A 124 7.93 9.61 14.36
C MET A 124 8.76 8.43 14.90
N PRO A 125 8.25 7.19 14.77
CA PRO A 125 8.99 5.98 15.15
C PRO A 125 10.36 5.85 14.47
N ASP A 126 11.36 5.36 15.20
CA ASP A 126 12.74 5.28 14.70
C ASP A 126 12.88 4.38 13.47
N GLN A 127 12.01 3.38 13.34
CA GLN A 127 11.94 2.48 12.18
C GLN A 127 11.76 3.23 10.85
N TYR A 128 11.13 4.41 10.85
CA TYR A 128 10.95 5.20 9.63
C TYR A 128 12.26 5.84 9.14
N PHE A 129 13.26 6.03 10.00
CA PHE A 129 14.58 6.53 9.56
C PHE A 129 15.43 5.46 8.89
N ALA A 130 15.07 4.17 9.04
CA ALA A 130 15.76 3.08 8.34
C ALA A 130 15.36 3.02 6.85
N ILE A 131 14.23 3.62 6.49
CA ILE A 131 13.66 3.60 5.15
C ILE A 131 14.50 4.50 4.24
N ARG A 132 14.84 3.96 3.07
CA ARG A 132 15.66 4.66 2.08
C ARG A 132 14.97 4.70 0.74
N GLU A 133 15.40 5.66 -0.07
CA GLU A 133 15.10 5.72 -1.49
C GLU A 133 16.14 4.92 -2.26
N HIS A 134 15.69 4.20 -3.27
CA HIS A 134 16.49 3.35 -4.13
C HIS A 134 16.13 3.62 -5.59
N GLU A 135 17.15 3.70 -6.44
CA GLU A 135 16.96 3.66 -7.89
C GLU A 135 17.00 2.20 -8.36
N VAL A 136 16.02 1.81 -9.17
CA VAL A 136 15.91 0.44 -9.69
C VAL A 136 15.73 0.44 -11.20
N GLU A 137 16.29 -0.58 -11.84
CA GLU A 137 16.15 -0.84 -13.27
C GLU A 137 15.21 -2.03 -13.51
N ILE A 138 14.26 -1.89 -14.43
CA ILE A 138 13.38 -2.97 -14.86
C ILE A 138 14.17 -4.04 -15.61
N GLN A 139 14.23 -5.25 -15.05
CA GLN A 139 14.83 -6.42 -15.69
C GLN A 139 13.83 -7.18 -16.56
N SER A 140 12.57 -7.27 -16.12
CA SER A 140 11.49 -7.95 -16.83
C SER A 140 10.15 -7.27 -16.52
N SER A 141 9.27 -7.23 -17.53
CA SER A 141 7.91 -6.69 -17.42
C SER A 141 6.99 -7.52 -18.33
N VAL A 142 6.21 -8.42 -17.74
CA VAL A 142 5.41 -9.42 -18.49
C VAL A 142 4.00 -9.56 -17.94
N ILE A 143 3.01 -9.72 -18.83
CA ILE A 143 1.62 -10.01 -18.42
C ILE A 143 1.55 -11.47 -17.99
N ILE A 144 1.08 -11.73 -16.77
CA ILE A 144 1.02 -13.08 -16.17
C ILE A 144 -0.41 -13.60 -15.96
N ALA A 145 -1.41 -12.71 -16.06
CA ALA A 145 -2.84 -12.99 -16.03
C ALA A 145 -3.59 -11.84 -16.73
N THR A 146 -4.91 -11.97 -16.94
CA THR A 146 -5.73 -11.06 -17.77
C THR A 146 -5.47 -9.57 -17.54
N ASP A 147 -5.35 -9.13 -16.29
CA ASP A 147 -5.10 -7.74 -15.92
C ASP A 147 -3.89 -7.57 -14.98
N THR A 148 -3.03 -8.58 -14.87
CA THR A 148 -1.91 -8.56 -13.91
C THR A 148 -0.58 -8.70 -14.63
N ARG A 149 0.35 -7.82 -14.28
CA ARG A 149 1.72 -7.78 -14.81
C ARG A 149 2.73 -8.05 -13.71
N GLU A 150 3.69 -8.93 -14.00
CA GLU A 150 4.89 -9.11 -13.20
C GLU A 150 5.94 -8.10 -13.64
N ILE A 151 6.51 -7.38 -12.67
CA ILE A 151 7.62 -6.47 -12.88
C ILE A 151 8.75 -6.93 -11.98
N ILE A 152 9.87 -7.33 -12.57
CA ILE A 152 11.10 -7.67 -11.87
C ILE A 152 12.06 -6.51 -12.02
N MET A 153 12.53 -5.99 -10.90
CA MET A 153 13.40 -4.83 -10.80
C MET A 153 14.69 -5.22 -10.10
N LYS A 154 15.80 -4.59 -10.48
CA LYS A 154 17.10 -4.78 -9.83
C LYS A 154 17.57 -3.45 -9.26
N LEU A 155 18.05 -3.47 -8.02
CA LEU A 155 18.73 -2.33 -7.42
C LEU A 155 20.11 -2.12 -8.07
N ALA A 156 20.63 -0.90 -8.00
CA ALA A 156 22.00 -0.60 -8.43
C ALA A 156 23.03 -1.49 -7.70
N GLU A 157 24.18 -1.77 -8.33
CA GLU A 157 25.15 -2.77 -7.83
C GLU A 157 25.65 -2.53 -6.39
N ASN A 158 25.76 -1.26 -5.99
CA ASN A 158 26.21 -0.86 -4.65
C ASN A 158 25.06 -0.64 -3.65
N ASP A 159 23.84 -1.02 -4.04
CA ASP A 159 22.63 -0.82 -3.27
C ASP A 159 21.96 -2.17 -2.94
N LYS A 160 21.28 -2.20 -1.81
CA LYS A 160 20.51 -3.37 -1.35
C LYS A 160 19.39 -2.93 -0.43
N MET A 161 18.26 -3.61 -0.54
CA MET A 161 17.13 -3.45 0.36
C MET A 161 16.99 -4.71 1.20
N THR A 162 17.18 -4.57 2.51
CA THR A 162 16.84 -5.63 3.47
C THR A 162 15.40 -5.45 3.88
N PHE A 163 14.58 -6.47 3.63
CA PHE A 163 13.15 -6.47 3.96
C PHE A 163 12.73 -7.83 4.54
N THR A 164 11.57 -7.87 5.16
CA THR A 164 10.94 -9.10 5.65
C THR A 164 9.83 -9.52 4.69
N ALA A 165 9.69 -10.83 4.48
CA ALA A 165 8.67 -11.37 3.60
C ALA A 165 7.26 -10.89 3.98
N GLY A 166 6.52 -10.41 2.98
CA GLY A 166 5.20 -9.80 3.12
C GLY A 166 5.19 -8.26 3.23
N GLN A 167 6.36 -7.63 3.35
CA GLN A 167 6.49 -6.17 3.27
C GLN A 167 6.23 -5.61 1.86
N TYR A 168 6.03 -4.30 1.78
CA TYR A 168 5.79 -3.57 0.55
C TYR A 168 6.78 -2.41 0.36
N ILE A 169 6.80 -1.88 -0.86
CA ILE A 169 7.56 -0.67 -1.21
C ILE A 169 6.60 0.41 -1.72
N GLN A 170 7.04 1.66 -1.71
CA GLN A 170 6.36 2.75 -2.40
C GLN A 170 7.09 3.06 -3.70
N VAL A 171 6.37 2.98 -4.81
CA VAL A 171 6.83 3.39 -6.13
C VAL A 171 6.59 4.88 -6.30
N HIS A 172 7.60 5.60 -6.79
CA HIS A 172 7.54 7.04 -7.06
C HIS A 172 7.03 7.24 -8.50
N VAL A 173 5.75 7.55 -8.64
CA VAL A 173 5.06 7.66 -9.93
C VAL A 173 5.08 9.12 -10.38
N PRO A 174 5.63 9.44 -11.57
CA PRO A 174 5.61 10.80 -12.09
C PRO A 174 4.18 11.23 -12.50
N ASP A 175 3.78 12.44 -12.12
CA ASP A 175 2.49 13.05 -12.47
C ASP A 175 2.63 14.56 -12.70
N ASN A 176 2.61 15.01 -13.96
CA ASN A 176 2.60 16.44 -14.32
C ASN A 176 3.64 17.33 -13.61
N GLY A 177 4.84 16.80 -13.35
CA GLY A 177 5.92 17.51 -12.65
C GLY A 177 5.96 17.28 -11.14
N GLU A 178 4.98 16.58 -10.59
CA GLU A 178 4.94 16.10 -9.21
C GLU A 178 5.22 14.59 -9.13
N THR A 179 5.44 14.09 -7.91
CA THR A 179 5.62 12.66 -7.63
C THR A 179 4.48 12.17 -6.75
N VAL A 180 3.83 11.11 -7.21
CA VAL A 180 2.75 10.43 -6.53
C VAL A 180 3.25 9.08 -6.03
N TYR A 181 3.06 8.79 -4.75
CA TYR A 181 3.52 7.55 -4.14
C TYR A 181 2.42 6.50 -4.15
N ARG A 182 2.74 5.27 -4.57
CA ARG A 182 1.82 4.13 -4.52
C ARG A 182 2.50 2.89 -3.97
N SER A 183 1.79 2.18 -3.10
CA SER A 183 2.32 1.01 -2.42
C SER A 183 2.09 -0.25 -3.24
N TYR A 184 3.12 -1.09 -3.33
CA TYR A 184 3.07 -2.40 -3.96
C TYR A 184 3.83 -3.41 -3.11
N SER A 185 3.14 -4.47 -2.71
CA SER A 185 3.71 -5.55 -1.93
C SER A 185 4.74 -6.33 -2.75
N LEU A 186 5.81 -6.75 -2.10
CA LEU A 186 6.86 -7.55 -2.73
C LEU A 186 6.37 -8.99 -2.91
N ALA A 187 6.57 -9.54 -4.10
CA ALA A 187 6.32 -10.94 -4.44
C ALA A 187 7.60 -11.80 -4.41
N SER A 188 8.77 -11.18 -4.25
CA SER A 188 10.06 -11.87 -4.12
C SER A 188 10.39 -12.23 -2.66
N ALA A 189 11.22 -13.24 -2.46
CA ALA A 189 11.78 -13.59 -1.16
C ALA A 189 12.88 -12.58 -0.74
N PRO A 190 13.15 -12.42 0.57
CA PRO A 190 14.15 -11.48 1.09
C PRO A 190 15.61 -11.92 0.93
N GLU A 191 15.93 -12.84 0.02
CA GLU A 191 17.23 -13.56 -0.02
C GLU A 191 18.47 -12.67 -0.17
N ASN A 192 18.60 -11.92 -1.28
CA ASN A 192 19.82 -11.15 -1.57
C ASN A 192 19.61 -9.63 -1.57
N GLY A 193 18.37 -9.16 -1.39
CA GLY A 193 18.01 -7.74 -1.36
C GLY A 193 18.32 -6.94 -2.63
N GLN A 194 18.65 -7.61 -3.74
CA GLN A 194 19.04 -6.96 -5.01
C GLN A 194 17.96 -7.04 -6.08
N SER A 195 17.09 -8.06 -6.03
CA SER A 195 16.00 -8.24 -6.99
C SER A 195 14.65 -8.16 -6.28
N LEU A 196 13.77 -7.29 -6.77
CA LEU A 196 12.43 -7.08 -6.25
C LEU A 196 11.40 -7.45 -7.32
N THR A 197 10.33 -8.14 -6.92
CA THR A 197 9.25 -8.51 -7.85
C THR A 197 7.94 -7.90 -7.38
N LEU A 198 7.20 -7.27 -8.29
CA LEU A 198 5.85 -6.75 -8.07
C LEU A 198 4.84 -7.48 -8.95
N ASN A 199 3.63 -7.67 -8.44
CA ASN A 199 2.47 -8.06 -9.23
C ASN A 199 1.47 -6.90 -9.28
N VAL A 200 1.38 -6.26 -10.43
CA VAL A 200 0.64 -5.01 -10.61
C VAL A 200 -0.64 -5.28 -11.39
N LYS A 201 -1.78 -5.08 -10.73
CA LYS A 201 -3.08 -5.10 -11.38
C LYS A 201 -3.29 -3.83 -12.19
N LEU A 202 -3.87 -3.95 -13.37
CA LEU A 202 -4.24 -2.82 -14.21
C LEU A 202 -5.58 -2.22 -13.75
N GLU A 203 -5.52 -1.12 -13.01
CA GLU A 203 -6.69 -0.28 -12.76
C GLU A 203 -6.91 0.64 -13.97
N LYS A 204 -8.06 0.47 -14.65
CA LYS A 204 -8.39 1.25 -15.85
C LYS A 204 -8.50 2.73 -15.51
N GLY A 205 -7.67 3.55 -16.15
CA GLY A 205 -7.56 4.98 -15.86
C GLY A 205 -6.79 5.32 -14.58
N GLY A 206 -6.24 4.32 -13.87
CA GLY A 206 -5.40 4.54 -12.70
C GLY A 206 -4.00 4.97 -13.11
N LEU A 207 -3.58 6.17 -12.71
CA LEU A 207 -2.28 6.78 -13.03
C LEU A 207 -1.09 5.81 -12.87
N ALA A 208 -0.95 5.20 -11.69
CA ALA A 208 0.21 4.39 -11.35
C ALA A 208 0.22 3.02 -12.01
N SER A 209 -0.92 2.33 -12.03
CA SER A 209 -1.03 1.01 -12.65
C SER A 209 -0.84 1.08 -14.16
N THR A 210 -1.39 2.10 -14.83
CA THR A 210 -1.17 2.29 -16.27
C THR A 210 0.27 2.64 -16.58
N TRP A 211 0.90 3.52 -15.78
CA TRP A 211 2.31 3.87 -15.93
C TRP A 211 3.21 2.65 -15.73
N LEU A 212 3.05 1.88 -14.65
CA LEU A 212 3.80 0.64 -14.41
C LEU A 212 3.61 -0.40 -15.51
N HIS A 213 2.40 -0.50 -16.09
CA HIS A 213 2.14 -1.38 -17.23
C HIS A 213 2.79 -0.93 -18.54
N SER A 214 3.19 0.34 -18.63
CA SER A 214 3.91 0.88 -19.79
C SER A 214 5.42 0.63 -19.74
N LEU A 215 5.96 0.33 -18.56
CA LEU A 215 7.40 0.15 -18.35
C LEU A 215 7.94 -1.11 -19.05
N LYS A 216 9.14 -0.99 -19.57
CA LYS A 216 9.88 -2.00 -20.34
C LYS A 216 11.23 -2.25 -19.69
N LYS A 217 11.86 -3.36 -20.10
CA LYS A 217 13.22 -3.68 -19.69
C LYS A 217 14.18 -2.52 -20.00
N GLY A 218 15.00 -2.15 -19.02
CA GLY A 218 15.96 -1.05 -19.10
C GLY A 218 15.42 0.31 -18.62
N ASP A 219 14.11 0.46 -18.41
CA ASP A 219 13.57 1.66 -17.77
C ASP A 219 14.01 1.72 -16.30
N THR A 220 14.20 2.93 -15.78
CA THR A 220 14.53 3.15 -14.36
C THR A 220 13.41 3.89 -13.63
N LEU A 221 13.33 3.67 -12.32
CA LEU A 221 12.39 4.36 -11.44
C LEU A 221 12.92 4.42 -10.01
N PHE A 222 12.33 5.32 -9.21
CA PHE A 222 12.63 5.41 -7.79
C PHE A 222 11.58 4.68 -6.95
N ILE A 223 12.06 4.01 -5.91
CA ILE A 223 11.23 3.39 -4.89
C ILE A 223 11.72 3.82 -3.51
N SER A 224 10.86 3.75 -2.51
CA SER A 224 11.26 3.79 -1.12
C SER A 224 10.75 2.55 -0.38
N GLY A 225 11.46 2.14 0.66
CA GLY A 225 11.06 1.01 1.47
C GLY A 225 12.21 0.39 2.28
N PRO A 226 11.94 -0.76 2.90
CA PRO A 226 10.64 -1.44 2.95
C PRO A 226 9.66 -0.81 3.95
N TYR A 227 8.37 -1.13 3.80
CA TYR A 227 7.28 -0.74 4.70
C TYR A 227 6.42 -1.95 5.07
N GLY A 228 5.63 -1.79 6.13
CA GLY A 228 4.56 -2.71 6.50
C GLY A 228 4.99 -3.78 7.50
N ASP A 229 3.99 -4.29 8.22
CA ASP A 229 4.16 -5.24 9.32
C ASP A 229 3.45 -6.57 9.04
N PHE A 230 3.00 -6.80 7.79
CA PHE A 230 2.37 -8.04 7.36
C PHE A 230 3.42 -9.13 7.15
N GLN A 231 3.89 -9.70 8.26
CA GLN A 231 4.99 -10.65 8.31
C GLN A 231 4.63 -11.86 9.16
N THR A 232 5.41 -12.94 9.06
CA THR A 232 5.19 -14.13 9.87
C THR A 232 5.49 -13.87 11.35
N THR A 233 4.68 -14.48 12.22
CA THR A 233 4.90 -14.51 13.67
C THR A 233 5.74 -15.72 14.09
N ASP A 234 6.23 -15.71 15.33
CA ASP A 234 6.92 -16.85 15.95
C ASP A 234 5.98 -17.97 16.44
N SER A 235 4.66 -17.82 16.25
CA SER A 235 3.69 -18.85 16.66
C SER A 235 3.92 -20.16 15.90
N THR A 236 3.59 -21.29 16.53
CA THR A 236 3.68 -22.64 15.93
C THR A 236 2.31 -23.15 15.45
N ARG A 237 1.32 -22.27 15.30
CA ARG A 237 -0.02 -22.63 14.81
C ARG A 237 -0.03 -22.90 13.32
N GLU A 238 -1.04 -23.62 12.85
CA GLU A 238 -1.33 -23.73 11.41
C GLU A 238 -1.60 -22.33 10.83
N MET A 239 -1.12 -22.08 9.62
CA MET A 239 -1.38 -20.83 8.89
C MET A 239 -2.49 -21.04 7.87
N VAL A 240 -3.50 -20.18 7.91
CA VAL A 240 -4.55 -20.09 6.89
C VAL A 240 -4.38 -18.77 6.15
N MET A 241 -3.92 -18.85 4.91
CA MET A 241 -3.66 -17.71 4.05
C MET A 241 -4.84 -17.50 3.10
N ILE A 242 -5.33 -16.27 2.97
CA ILE A 242 -6.41 -15.92 2.05
C ILE A 242 -5.93 -14.76 1.19
N ALA A 243 -5.74 -15.03 -0.09
CA ALA A 243 -5.24 -14.06 -1.06
C ALA A 243 -6.31 -13.74 -2.12
N GLY A 244 -6.57 -12.46 -2.38
CA GLY A 244 -7.47 -11.98 -3.42
C GLY A 244 -6.73 -11.29 -4.57
N GLY A 245 -6.76 -11.85 -5.78
CA GLY A 245 -6.11 -11.25 -6.95
C GLY A 245 -4.62 -10.95 -6.73
N VAL A 246 -4.21 -9.68 -6.87
CA VAL A 246 -2.82 -9.27 -6.59
C VAL A 246 -2.42 -9.33 -5.11
N GLY A 247 -3.36 -9.54 -4.19
CA GLY A 247 -3.06 -9.85 -2.79
C GLY A 247 -2.30 -11.17 -2.59
N LEU A 248 -2.11 -11.97 -3.65
CA LEU A 248 -1.21 -13.11 -3.63
C LEU A 248 0.28 -12.70 -3.55
N ALA A 249 0.67 -11.50 -3.98
CA ALA A 249 2.07 -11.04 -3.96
C ALA A 249 2.77 -11.19 -2.58
N PRO A 250 2.29 -10.57 -1.49
CA PRO A 250 2.96 -10.69 -0.19
C PRO A 250 2.90 -12.13 0.36
N ILE A 251 1.83 -12.87 0.03
CA ILE A 251 1.70 -14.27 0.41
C ILE A 251 2.75 -15.14 -0.29
N ILE A 252 3.05 -14.88 -1.57
CA ILE A 252 4.12 -15.59 -2.29
C ILE A 252 5.48 -15.27 -1.69
N SER A 253 5.73 -14.01 -1.34
CA SER A 253 6.96 -13.63 -0.62
C SER A 253 7.11 -14.44 0.67
N ILE A 254 6.06 -14.54 1.48
CA ILE A 254 6.03 -15.34 2.73
C ILE A 254 6.24 -16.83 2.44
N LEU A 255 5.57 -17.40 1.43
CA LEU A 255 5.68 -18.81 1.09
C LEU A 255 7.08 -19.17 0.59
N LEU A 256 7.70 -18.30 -0.21
CA LEU A 256 9.07 -18.50 -0.68
C LEU A 256 10.03 -18.51 0.51
N ASP A 257 9.91 -17.55 1.43
CA ASP A 257 10.75 -17.50 2.63
C ASP A 257 10.56 -18.73 3.53
N LEU A 258 9.31 -19.16 3.77
CA LEU A 258 9.03 -20.32 4.63
C LEU A 258 9.41 -21.68 4.02
N LEU A 259 9.30 -21.84 2.69
CA LEU A 259 9.46 -23.15 2.04
C LEU A 259 10.81 -23.33 1.34
N LYS A 260 11.44 -22.26 0.84
CA LYS A 260 12.73 -22.35 0.14
C LYS A 260 13.93 -22.01 1.03
N ASN A 261 13.77 -21.21 2.07
CA ASN A 261 14.89 -20.83 2.93
C ASN A 261 15.27 -21.99 3.87
N GLU A 262 16.49 -22.51 3.71
CA GLU A 262 16.99 -23.67 4.48
C GLU A 262 17.61 -23.28 5.83
N THR A 263 17.77 -21.98 6.11
CA THR A 263 18.55 -21.47 7.26
C THR A 263 17.85 -21.57 8.63
N GLY A 264 16.68 -22.21 8.69
CA GLY A 264 16.20 -22.85 9.91
C GLY A 264 15.83 -21.87 11.03
N LYS A 265 14.60 -21.34 10.99
CA LYS A 265 13.77 -21.04 12.17
C LYS A 265 12.41 -20.51 11.73
N ARG A 266 11.41 -21.39 11.76
CA ARG A 266 10.00 -21.15 12.17
C ARG A 266 9.19 -22.39 11.79
N VAL A 267 8.94 -23.24 12.79
CA VAL A 267 8.21 -24.51 12.63
C VAL A 267 6.72 -24.20 12.55
N LYS A 268 6.25 -23.74 11.39
CA LYS A 268 4.82 -23.79 11.08
C LYS A 268 4.50 -25.24 10.72
N PRO A 269 3.57 -25.92 11.41
CA PRO A 269 3.28 -27.32 11.13
C PRO A 269 2.59 -27.49 9.77
N LYS A 270 1.78 -26.50 9.37
CA LYS A 270 0.93 -26.56 8.18
C LYS A 270 0.58 -25.19 7.66
N ILE A 271 0.48 -25.06 6.34
CA ILE A 271 0.06 -23.86 5.61
C ILE A 271 -1.04 -24.24 4.61
N THR A 272 -2.19 -23.59 4.71
CA THR A 272 -3.31 -23.71 3.77
C THR A 272 -3.57 -22.37 3.10
N LEU A 273 -3.43 -22.28 1.78
CA LEU A 273 -3.72 -21.08 0.98
C LEU A 273 -5.07 -21.20 0.26
N PHE A 274 -5.94 -20.19 0.40
CA PHE A 274 -7.07 -19.96 -0.49
C PHE A 274 -6.74 -18.80 -1.41
N PHE A 275 -6.37 -19.09 -2.67
CA PHE A 275 -6.15 -18.08 -3.68
C PHE A 275 -7.44 -17.84 -4.46
N LYS A 276 -8.05 -16.67 -4.24
CA LYS A 276 -9.34 -16.29 -4.78
C LYS A 276 -9.19 -15.23 -5.88
N VAL A 277 -9.85 -15.48 -7.00
CA VAL A 277 -9.98 -14.53 -8.12
C VAL A 277 -11.43 -14.46 -8.59
N LYS A 278 -11.75 -13.49 -9.47
CA LYS A 278 -13.13 -13.44 -10.01
C LYS A 278 -13.35 -14.54 -11.02
N THR A 279 -12.49 -14.63 -12.04
CA THR A 279 -12.56 -15.61 -13.13
C THR A 279 -11.25 -16.39 -13.25
N GLU A 280 -11.29 -17.57 -13.86
CA GLU A 280 -10.14 -18.49 -13.92
C GLU A 280 -8.89 -17.92 -14.62
N ASP A 281 -9.08 -17.01 -15.57
CA ASP A 281 -8.00 -16.35 -16.33
C ASP A 281 -7.23 -15.28 -15.53
N GLU A 282 -7.71 -14.95 -14.32
CA GLU A 282 -6.99 -14.09 -13.37
C GLU A 282 -5.97 -14.88 -12.52
N PHE A 283 -5.96 -16.22 -12.56
CA PHE A 283 -4.96 -17.00 -11.84
C PHE A 283 -3.57 -16.85 -12.46
N TYR A 284 -2.57 -16.54 -11.62
CA TYR A 284 -1.16 -16.52 -11.97
C TYR A 284 -0.34 -17.36 -10.99
N TYR A 285 0.94 -17.59 -11.29
CA TYR A 285 1.85 -18.41 -10.47
C TYR A 285 1.41 -19.85 -10.17
N LEU A 286 0.49 -20.43 -10.96
CA LEU A 286 0.05 -21.81 -10.77
C LEU A 286 1.21 -22.81 -10.78
N LYS A 287 2.19 -22.62 -11.67
CA LYS A 287 3.40 -23.43 -11.71
C LYS A 287 4.23 -23.28 -10.43
N LEU A 288 4.45 -22.05 -9.97
CA LEU A 288 5.19 -21.78 -8.74
C LEU A 288 4.49 -22.40 -7.52
N LEU A 289 3.16 -22.29 -7.42
CA LEU A 289 2.39 -22.94 -6.36
C LEU A 289 2.54 -24.46 -6.37
N SER A 290 2.54 -25.09 -7.55
CA SER A 290 2.82 -26.54 -7.66
C SER A 290 4.25 -26.91 -7.27
N GLU A 291 5.23 -26.07 -7.61
CA GLU A 291 6.64 -26.27 -7.23
C GLU A 291 6.81 -26.13 -5.71
N LEU A 292 6.19 -25.13 -5.09
CA LEU A 292 6.19 -24.94 -3.63
C LEU A 292 5.53 -26.12 -2.91
N LYS A 293 4.44 -26.65 -3.46
CA LYS A 293 3.80 -27.86 -2.94
C LYS A 293 4.74 -29.06 -3.00
N ALA A 294 5.38 -29.31 -4.13
CA ALA A 294 6.35 -30.38 -4.27
C ALA A 294 7.55 -30.23 -3.30
N ILE A 295 8.03 -29.00 -3.09
CA ILE A 295 9.10 -28.69 -2.11
C ILE A 295 8.64 -28.99 -0.68
N SER A 296 7.39 -28.67 -0.34
CA SER A 296 6.82 -28.95 0.99
C SER A 296 6.71 -30.44 1.29
N GLU A 297 6.43 -31.26 0.26
CA GLU A 297 6.31 -32.72 0.37
C GLU A 297 7.68 -33.42 0.39
N ALA A 298 8.73 -32.75 -0.11
CA ALA A 298 10.09 -33.26 -0.08
C ALA A 298 10.64 -33.30 1.37
N LYS A 299 11.30 -34.40 1.74
CA LYS A 299 11.84 -34.63 3.09
C LYS A 299 12.74 -33.46 3.54
N GLY A 300 12.43 -32.82 4.67
CA GLY A 300 13.28 -31.74 5.20
C GLY A 300 12.74 -30.91 6.35
N GLY A 301 11.69 -31.33 7.07
CA GLY A 301 11.14 -30.55 8.19
C GLY A 301 10.43 -29.24 7.78
N ARG A 302 10.04 -29.13 6.51
CA ARG A 302 9.27 -27.99 5.96
C ARG A 302 7.78 -28.11 6.35
N PRO A 303 7.04 -26.98 6.44
CA PRO A 303 5.59 -26.99 6.66
C PRO A 303 4.85 -27.77 5.56
N ASP A 304 3.80 -28.53 5.91
CA ASP A 304 2.87 -29.12 4.92
C ASP A 304 2.13 -28.00 4.19
N PHE A 305 2.31 -27.86 2.88
CA PHE A 305 1.67 -26.82 2.07
C PHE A 305 0.56 -27.37 1.18
N THR A 306 -0.61 -26.76 1.33
CA THR A 306 -1.78 -27.00 0.48
C THR A 306 -2.36 -25.68 -0.01
N TYR A 307 -2.92 -25.69 -1.22
CA TYR A 307 -3.58 -24.52 -1.77
C TYR A 307 -4.88 -24.90 -2.49
N HIS A 308 -5.84 -23.99 -2.45
CA HIS A 308 -7.14 -24.08 -3.10
C HIS A 308 -7.30 -22.88 -4.03
N LEU A 309 -7.63 -23.16 -5.28
CA LEU A 309 -7.96 -22.15 -6.27
C LEU A 309 -9.47 -21.88 -6.19
N VAL A 310 -9.83 -20.62 -5.94
CA VAL A 310 -11.22 -20.22 -5.68
C VAL A 310 -11.68 -19.20 -6.72
N VAL A 311 -12.81 -19.46 -7.35
CA VAL A 311 -13.44 -18.56 -8.34
C VAL A 311 -14.75 -18.03 -7.76
N SER A 312 -14.92 -16.71 -7.70
CA SER A 312 -16.17 -16.11 -7.18
C SER A 312 -17.20 -15.76 -8.23
N ASP A 313 -16.80 -15.55 -9.47
CA ASP A 313 -17.68 -15.18 -10.58
C ASP A 313 -17.58 -16.27 -11.66
N LEU A 314 -18.40 -17.31 -11.51
CA LEU A 314 -18.49 -18.38 -12.49
C LEU A 314 -19.71 -18.13 -13.38
N PRO A 315 -19.51 -17.83 -14.68
CA PRO A 315 -20.63 -17.71 -15.62
C PRO A 315 -21.47 -18.99 -15.64
N GLU A 316 -22.79 -18.89 -15.74
CA GLU A 316 -23.71 -20.05 -15.75
C GLU A 316 -23.38 -21.09 -16.82
N ASN A 317 -22.72 -20.67 -17.91
CA ASN A 317 -22.32 -21.51 -19.03
C ASN A 317 -20.91 -22.12 -18.89
N LYS A 318 -20.21 -21.90 -17.78
CA LYS A 318 -18.88 -22.47 -17.51
C LYS A 318 -18.93 -23.36 -16.28
N ASN A 319 -18.30 -24.54 -16.39
CA ASN A 319 -18.07 -25.41 -15.25
C ASN A 319 -16.64 -25.25 -14.76
N TYR A 320 -16.46 -25.01 -13.46
CA TYR A 320 -15.14 -24.91 -12.82
C TYR A 320 -14.91 -26.11 -11.92
N THR A 321 -13.88 -26.90 -12.24
CA THR A 321 -13.60 -28.20 -11.59
C THR A 321 -12.30 -28.21 -10.78
N LYS A 322 -11.51 -27.13 -10.83
CA LYS A 322 -10.18 -27.06 -10.18
C LYS A 322 -10.23 -26.74 -8.69
N GLY A 323 -11.39 -26.34 -8.16
CA GLY A 323 -11.53 -25.99 -6.75
C GLY A 323 -12.89 -25.42 -6.37
N PRO A 324 -13.01 -24.88 -5.13
CA PRO A 324 -14.24 -24.30 -4.62
C PRO A 324 -14.68 -23.05 -5.40
N THR A 325 -15.98 -22.75 -5.34
CA THR A 325 -16.54 -21.54 -5.93
C THR A 325 -17.31 -20.69 -4.91
N GLY A 326 -17.35 -19.38 -5.13
CA GLY A 326 -18.18 -18.44 -4.37
C GLY A 326 -17.43 -17.61 -3.33
N ARG A 327 -18.13 -17.30 -2.22
CA ARG A 327 -17.62 -16.42 -1.15
C ARG A 327 -16.65 -17.19 -0.26
N ILE A 328 -15.54 -16.55 0.11
CA ILE A 328 -14.53 -17.16 0.97
C ILE A 328 -15.11 -17.60 2.32
N THR A 329 -16.03 -16.83 2.88
CA THR A 329 -16.68 -17.14 4.16
C THR A 329 -17.49 -18.43 4.12
N LYS A 330 -18.15 -18.75 2.99
CA LYS A 330 -18.86 -20.03 2.82
C LYS A 330 -17.88 -21.21 2.75
N ILE A 331 -16.76 -21.03 2.07
CA ILE A 331 -15.72 -22.06 1.96
C ILE A 331 -15.08 -22.28 3.33
N LEU A 332 -14.83 -21.21 4.09
CA LEU A 332 -14.32 -21.32 5.45
C LEU A 332 -15.30 -22.02 6.39
N ASP A 333 -16.62 -21.87 6.22
CA ASP A 333 -17.61 -22.57 7.05
C ASP A 333 -17.46 -24.10 7.00
N GLU A 334 -17.02 -24.65 5.87
CA GLU A 334 -16.76 -26.09 5.71
C GLU A 334 -15.50 -26.56 6.47
N HIS A 335 -14.63 -25.63 6.86
CA HIS A 335 -13.31 -25.92 7.45
C HIS A 335 -13.07 -25.24 8.81
N ILE A 336 -13.97 -24.36 9.26
CA ILE A 336 -13.70 -23.45 10.37
C ILE A 336 -13.41 -24.18 11.68
N GLU A 337 -14.07 -25.31 11.94
CA GLU A 337 -13.84 -26.13 13.12
C GLU A 337 -12.39 -26.63 13.20
N ARG A 338 -11.76 -26.95 12.05
CA ARG A 338 -10.34 -27.29 12.00
C ARG A 338 -9.45 -26.06 12.19
N PHE A 339 -9.86 -24.91 11.67
CA PHE A 339 -9.05 -23.69 11.66
C PHE A 339 -9.19 -22.81 12.92
N LYS A 340 -9.97 -23.23 13.93
CA LYS A 340 -10.17 -22.45 15.18
C LYS A 340 -8.88 -22.08 15.90
N ASP A 341 -7.87 -22.94 15.82
CA ASP A 341 -6.57 -22.74 16.47
C ASP A 341 -5.47 -22.20 15.54
N SER A 342 -5.82 -21.82 14.31
CA SER A 342 -4.90 -21.31 13.31
C SER A 342 -4.61 -19.81 13.46
N GLU A 343 -3.55 -19.35 12.79
CA GLU A 343 -3.35 -17.94 12.47
C GLU A 343 -3.83 -17.66 11.03
N PHE A 344 -4.49 -16.52 10.85
CA PHE A 344 -5.04 -16.09 9.56
C PHE A 344 -4.20 -14.96 8.97
N TYR A 345 -3.89 -15.07 7.69
CA TYR A 345 -3.13 -14.09 6.91
C TYR A 345 -3.97 -13.67 5.71
N LEU A 346 -4.51 -12.46 5.74
CA LEU A 346 -5.49 -11.98 4.76
C LEU A 346 -4.87 -10.90 3.89
N CYS A 347 -4.89 -11.06 2.57
CA CYS A 347 -4.43 -10.00 1.67
C CYS A 347 -5.29 -9.86 0.42
N GLY A 348 -5.64 -8.62 0.07
CA GLY A 348 -6.42 -8.31 -1.12
C GLY A 348 -7.27 -7.07 -0.95
N SER A 349 -8.38 -7.00 -1.69
CA SER A 349 -9.29 -5.84 -1.64
C SER A 349 -9.92 -5.65 -0.27
N SER A 350 -10.24 -4.41 0.08
CA SER A 350 -10.94 -4.06 1.32
C SER A 350 -12.21 -4.88 1.56
N ALA A 351 -12.97 -5.18 0.50
CA ALA A 351 -14.17 -6.01 0.60
C ALA A 351 -13.86 -7.47 1.00
N LEU A 352 -12.76 -8.06 0.52
CA LEU A 352 -12.35 -9.41 0.88
C LEU A 352 -11.87 -9.44 2.34
N VAL A 353 -10.98 -8.52 2.69
CA VAL A 353 -10.35 -8.47 4.02
C VAL A 353 -11.40 -8.19 5.09
N ASN A 354 -12.20 -7.12 4.95
CA ASN A 354 -13.21 -6.76 5.95
C ASN A 354 -14.27 -7.85 6.11
N GLY A 355 -14.79 -8.40 5.00
CA GLY A 355 -15.79 -9.47 5.08
C GLY A 355 -15.25 -10.77 5.69
N THR A 356 -13.94 -11.02 5.60
CA THR A 356 -13.30 -12.17 6.27
C THR A 356 -13.05 -11.87 7.74
N LEU A 357 -12.62 -10.66 8.10
CA LEU A 357 -12.45 -10.24 9.49
C LEU A 357 -13.77 -10.34 10.28
N GLU A 358 -14.85 -9.76 9.76
CA GLU A 358 -16.18 -9.84 10.38
C GLU A 358 -16.62 -11.30 10.60
N TYR A 359 -16.36 -12.16 9.61
CA TYR A 359 -16.65 -13.58 9.70
C TYR A 359 -15.83 -14.28 10.79
N LEU A 360 -14.52 -14.04 10.86
CA LEU A 360 -13.63 -14.65 11.86
C LEU A 360 -13.99 -14.23 13.28
N VAL A 361 -14.35 -12.96 13.48
CA VAL A 361 -14.87 -12.45 14.76
C VAL A 361 -16.16 -13.18 15.15
N CYS A 362 -17.11 -13.35 14.22
CA CYS A 362 -18.35 -14.11 14.46
C CYS A 362 -18.08 -15.57 14.85
N LYS A 363 -16.95 -16.15 14.44
CA LYS A 363 -16.54 -17.52 14.77
C LYS A 363 -15.68 -17.59 16.04
N GLY A 364 -15.44 -16.47 16.71
CA GLY A 364 -14.69 -16.39 17.95
C GLY A 364 -13.18 -16.52 17.78
N ILE A 365 -12.64 -16.21 16.59
CA ILE A 365 -11.20 -16.17 16.37
C ILE A 365 -10.65 -14.87 16.98
N PRO A 366 -9.65 -14.92 17.87
CA PRO A 366 -9.05 -13.71 18.46
C PRO A 366 -8.35 -12.83 17.42
N ASP A 367 -8.52 -11.51 17.53
CA ASP A 367 -7.93 -10.52 16.61
C ASP A 367 -6.40 -10.63 16.53
N GLU A 368 -5.73 -10.94 17.64
CA GLU A 368 -4.29 -11.16 17.73
C GLU A 368 -3.77 -12.31 16.83
N ARG A 369 -4.65 -13.20 16.35
CA ARG A 369 -4.32 -14.30 15.44
C ARG A 369 -4.60 -13.97 13.98
N VAL A 370 -5.08 -12.76 13.68
CA VAL A 370 -5.43 -12.36 12.33
C VAL A 370 -4.54 -11.20 11.89
N LEU A 371 -3.66 -11.50 10.94
CA LEU A 371 -2.82 -10.52 10.26
C LEU A 371 -3.45 -10.21 8.91
N PHE A 372 -3.41 -8.95 8.50
CA PHE A 372 -3.96 -8.57 7.20
C PHE A 372 -3.20 -7.43 6.54
N ASP A 373 -3.22 -7.43 5.21
CA ASP A 373 -2.79 -6.33 4.36
C ASP A 373 -3.90 -5.98 3.36
N LYS A 374 -4.34 -4.73 3.40
CA LYS A 374 -5.57 -4.28 2.73
C LYS A 374 -5.23 -3.30 1.62
N PHE A 375 -5.66 -3.62 0.40
CA PHE A 375 -5.44 -2.78 -0.77
C PHE A 375 -6.64 -1.86 -1.00
N GLU A 376 -6.37 -0.55 -0.98
CA GLU A 376 -7.34 0.56 -1.06
C GLU A 376 -7.37 1.25 -2.44
#